data_AF-Q1K0A3-F1
#
_entry.id   AF-Q1K0A3-F1
#
_cell.length_a   1.000
_cell.length_b   1.000
_cell.length_c   1.000
_cell.angle_alpha   90.00
_cell.angle_beta   90.00
_cell.angle_gamma   90.00
#
_symmetry.space_group_name_H-M   'P 1'
#
loop_
_entity.id
_entity.type
_entity.pdbx_description
1 polymer ?
#
loop_
_entity_poly.entity_id
_entity_poly.type
_entity_poly.pdbx_seq_one_letter_code
_entity_poly.pdbx_strand_id
1 'polypeptide(L)'
;MLTAVSGHGRGFGDERSQLRATINACVDTNDLREFLQEDEQRAEFFSAKQKGLTDHKLPLNNSGADLRAPVADLIYDIRCKIVHTKGESSEGEVELLLPFSKEAELLFFDIELMQYVARKVLIAAGAPLSL
;
A
#
# COMPACT_ATOMS: atom_id res chain seq x y z
N MET A 1 -39.01 10.48 -18.26
CA MET A 1 -37.61 10.96 -18.26
C MET A 1 -36.91 10.22 -17.13
N LEU A 2 -36.20 9.13 -17.43
CA LEU A 2 -35.43 8.39 -16.41
C LEU A 2 -34.14 9.18 -16.15
N THR A 3 -34.03 9.80 -14.98
CA THR A 3 -32.78 10.33 -14.48
C THR A 3 -31.94 9.17 -13.94
N ALA A 4 -30.76 8.97 -14.53
CA ALA A 4 -29.77 8.05 -14.02
C ALA A 4 -29.34 8.52 -12.63
N VAL A 5 -29.62 7.71 -11.61
CA VAL A 5 -28.96 7.86 -10.31
C VAL A 5 -27.51 7.45 -10.53
N SER A 6 -26.65 8.46 -10.63
CA SER A 6 -25.20 8.26 -10.58
C SER A 6 -24.90 7.72 -9.18
N GLY A 7 -24.64 6.41 -9.09
CA GLY A 7 -24.36 5.70 -7.86
C GLY A 7 -23.01 6.09 -7.28
N HIS A 8 -22.89 7.32 -6.76
CA HIS A 8 -21.90 7.59 -5.72
C HIS A 8 -22.42 6.88 -4.46
N GLY A 9 -21.97 5.65 -4.26
CA GLY A 9 -22.19 4.94 -3.01
C GLY A 9 -21.80 5.87 -1.86
N ARG A 10 -22.72 6.08 -0.91
CA ARG A 10 -22.49 6.82 0.33
C ARG A 10 -21.55 6.02 1.24
N GLY A 11 -20.33 5.77 0.77
CA GLY A 11 -19.28 5.02 1.44
C GLY A 11 -18.35 5.94 2.22
N PHE A 12 -17.86 5.44 3.35
CA PHE A 12 -16.90 6.11 4.23
C PHE A 12 -15.57 6.39 3.48
N GLY A 13 -15.45 7.52 2.78
CA GLY A 13 -14.20 7.92 2.10
C GLY A 13 -13.81 7.07 0.88
N ASP A 14 -12.80 7.53 0.12
CA ASP A 14 -12.21 6.73 -0.97
C ASP A 14 -11.35 5.57 -0.42
N GLU A 15 -11.06 4.58 -1.26
CA GLU A 15 -10.32 3.37 -0.88
C GLU A 15 -8.92 3.68 -0.31
N ARG A 16 -8.23 4.69 -0.85
CA ARG A 16 -6.90 5.10 -0.37
C ARG A 16 -6.99 5.68 1.04
N SER A 17 -8.00 6.51 1.29
CA SER A 17 -8.29 7.07 2.62
C SER A 17 -8.63 5.98 3.64
N GLN A 18 -9.41 4.97 3.25
CA GLN A 18 -9.74 3.82 4.11
C GLN A 18 -8.50 2.96 4.44
N LEU A 19 -7.63 2.72 3.45
CA LEU A 19 -6.38 1.99 3.66
C LEU A 19 -5.45 2.74 4.63
N ARG A 20 -5.27 4.05 4.43
CA ARG A 20 -4.49 4.90 5.35
C ARG A 20 -5.02 4.85 6.78
N ALA A 21 -6.33 4.99 6.96
CA ALA A 21 -6.96 4.93 8.28
C ALA A 21 -6.70 3.57 8.97
N THR A 22 -6.80 2.48 8.20
CA THR A 22 -6.54 1.13 8.70
C THR A 22 -5.10 0.95 9.16
N ILE A 23 -4.12 1.34 8.33
CA ILE A 23 -2.69 1.24 8.70
C ILE A 23 -2.37 2.13 9.90
N ASN A 24 -2.91 3.35 9.96
CA ASN A 24 -2.72 4.25 11.09
C ASN A 24 -3.25 3.68 12.42
N ALA A 25 -4.36 2.94 12.37
CA ALA A 25 -4.96 2.35 13.56
C ALA A 25 -4.26 1.06 14.01
N CYS A 26 -3.72 0.27 13.08
CA CYS A 26 -3.23 -1.08 13.36
C CYS A 26 -1.71 -1.22 13.41
N VAL A 27 -0.95 -0.26 12.89
CA VAL A 27 0.52 -0.36 12.75
C VAL A 27 1.20 0.70 13.60
N ASP A 28 2.10 0.26 14.48
CA ASP A 28 2.96 1.16 15.26
C ASP A 28 4.04 1.79 14.38
N THR A 29 4.36 3.06 14.65
CA THR A 29 5.30 3.84 13.83
C THR A 29 6.74 3.36 13.99
N ASN A 30 7.13 2.97 15.21
CA ASN A 30 8.49 2.49 15.50
C ASN A 30 8.67 1.07 14.95
N ASP A 31 7.70 0.18 15.20
CA ASP A 31 7.75 -1.19 14.69
C ASP A 31 7.84 -1.22 13.15
N LEU A 32 7.06 -0.37 12.47
CA LEU A 32 7.11 -0.27 11.00
C LEU A 32 8.49 0.18 10.52
N ARG A 33 9.09 1.16 11.20
CA ARG A 33 10.42 1.64 10.86
C ARG A 33 11.48 0.57 11.11
N GLU A 34 11.42 -0.11 12.26
CA GLU A 34 12.31 -1.21 12.59
C GLU A 34 12.23 -2.31 11.53
N PHE A 35 11.01 -2.75 11.19
CA PHE A 35 10.80 -3.71 10.10
C PHE A 35 11.41 -3.22 8.79
N LEU A 36 11.19 -1.97 8.38
CA LEU A 36 11.74 -1.47 7.11
C LEU A 36 13.27 -1.38 7.10
N GLN A 37 13.92 -1.26 8.26
CA GLN A 37 15.37 -1.07 8.40
C GLN A 37 16.13 -2.32 8.87
N GLU A 38 15.44 -3.37 9.28
CA GLU A 38 16.04 -4.64 9.74
C GLU A 38 16.82 -5.37 8.63
N ASP A 39 16.41 -5.20 7.37
CA ASP A 39 17.12 -5.70 6.19
C ASP A 39 17.62 -4.52 5.34
N GLU A 40 18.93 -4.48 5.09
CA GLU A 40 19.59 -3.42 4.33
C GLU A 40 19.08 -3.35 2.87
N GLN A 41 18.84 -4.50 2.23
CA GLN A 41 18.32 -4.55 0.86
C GLN A 41 16.89 -4.05 0.80
N ARG A 42 16.07 -4.40 1.80
CA ARG A 42 14.70 -3.87 1.94
C ARG A 42 14.70 -2.36 2.13
N ALA A 43 15.59 -1.85 2.99
CA ALA A 43 15.73 -0.42 3.24
C ALA A 43 16.17 0.34 1.98
N GLU A 44 17.16 -0.20 1.24
CA GLU A 44 17.62 0.36 -0.02
C GLU A 44 16.50 0.38 -1.06
N PHE A 45 15.78 -0.74 -1.21
CA PHE A 45 14.64 -0.87 -2.12
C PHE A 45 13.61 0.23 -1.88
N PHE A 46 13.12 0.39 -0.64
CA PHE A 46 12.09 1.39 -0.35
C PHE A 46 12.58 2.84 -0.35
N SER A 47 13.89 3.08 -0.30
CA SER A 47 14.49 4.42 -0.42
C SER A 47 14.67 4.86 -1.89
N ALA A 48 14.62 3.92 -2.83
CA ALA A 48 14.77 4.15 -4.26
C ALA A 48 13.43 4.30 -4.98
N LYS A 49 13.44 4.85 -6.20
CA LYS A 49 12.25 4.80 -7.07
C LYS A 49 12.14 3.40 -7.65
N GLN A 50 10.96 2.81 -7.61
CA GLN A 50 10.69 1.52 -8.23
C GLN A 50 10.06 1.74 -9.62
N LYS A 51 10.93 1.98 -10.62
CA LYS A 51 10.49 2.27 -11.99
C LYS A 51 9.60 1.14 -12.50
N GLY A 52 8.43 1.48 -13.05
CA GLY A 52 7.44 0.50 -13.51
C GLY A 52 6.49 -0.01 -12.42
N LEU A 53 6.77 0.23 -11.14
CA LEU A 53 5.91 -0.12 -9.99
C LEU A 53 5.29 1.12 -9.34
N THR A 54 6.08 1.97 -8.70
CA THR A 54 5.59 3.19 -8.04
C THR A 54 6.66 4.27 -8.01
N ASP A 55 6.23 5.53 -8.04
CA ASP A 55 7.10 6.69 -7.80
C ASP A 55 7.27 7.01 -6.31
N HIS A 56 6.49 6.36 -5.43
CA HIS A 56 6.57 6.57 -3.99
C HIS A 56 7.87 6.00 -3.42
N LYS A 57 8.60 6.86 -2.71
CA LYS A 57 9.75 6.48 -1.89
C LYS A 57 9.39 6.63 -0.42
N LEU A 58 9.91 5.76 0.42
CA LEU A 58 9.82 5.92 1.86
C LEU A 58 10.96 6.82 2.35
N PRO A 59 10.68 7.88 3.14
CA PRO A 59 11.71 8.77 3.67
C PRO A 59 12.42 8.13 4.88
N LEU A 60 13.09 6.99 4.68
CA LEU A 60 13.73 6.23 5.75
C LEU A 60 14.87 7.02 6.42
N ASN A 61 15.52 7.93 5.67
CA ASN A 61 16.54 8.84 6.18
C ASN A 61 16.00 9.94 7.11
N ASN A 62 14.69 10.19 7.11
CA ASN A 62 14.04 11.11 8.03
C ASN A 62 13.50 10.32 9.23
N SER A 63 14.25 10.31 10.33
CA SER A 63 13.89 9.59 11.56
C SER A 63 12.58 10.05 12.19
N GLY A 64 12.19 11.31 11.98
CA GLY A 64 10.93 11.88 12.49
C GLY A 64 9.72 11.69 11.57
N ALA A 65 9.90 11.11 10.37
CA ALA A 65 8.80 10.88 9.45
C ALA A 65 7.92 9.72 9.92
N ASP A 66 6.60 9.92 9.89
CA ASP A 66 5.64 8.84 9.98
C ASP A 66 5.52 8.13 8.62
N LEU A 67 5.89 6.86 8.60
CA LEU A 67 5.96 6.06 7.38
C LEU A 67 4.63 5.41 6.99
N ARG A 68 3.60 5.47 7.84
CA ARG A 68 2.32 4.76 7.63
C ARG A 68 1.54 5.30 6.43
N ALA A 69 1.47 6.62 6.28
CA ALA A 69 0.80 7.23 5.13
C ALA A 69 1.54 6.97 3.80
N PRO A 70 2.88 7.14 3.70
CA PRO A 70 3.65 6.73 2.53
C PRO A 70 3.53 5.24 2.20
N VAL A 71 3.50 4.36 3.20
CA VAL A 71 3.31 2.91 2.99
C VAL A 71 1.91 2.62 2.44
N ALA A 72 0.87 3.26 2.97
CA ALA A 72 -0.49 3.11 2.45
C ALA A 72 -0.60 3.53 0.98
N ASP A 73 0.09 4.61 0.61
CA ASP A 73 0.13 5.12 -0.76
C ASP A 73 0.82 4.16 -1.72
N LEU A 74 1.97 3.60 -1.30
CA LEU A 74 2.68 2.59 -2.05
C LEU A 74 1.83 1.33 -2.28
N ILE A 75 1.15 0.83 -1.24
CA ILE A 75 0.27 -0.34 -1.35
C ILE A 75 -0.91 -0.06 -2.29
N TYR A 76 -1.49 1.14 -2.23
CA TYR A 76 -2.58 1.55 -3.10
C TYR A 76 -2.14 1.59 -4.57
N ASP A 77 -0.98 2.16 -4.88
CA ASP A 77 -0.41 2.19 -6.23
C ASP A 77 -0.24 0.79 -6.82
N ILE A 78 0.36 -0.13 -6.05
CA ILE A 78 0.57 -1.52 -6.47
C ILE A 78 -0.78 -2.20 -6.72
N ARG A 79 -1.75 -2.02 -5.82
CA ARG A 79 -3.11 -2.56 -5.98
C ARG A 79 -3.75 -2.03 -7.27
N CYS A 80 -3.62 -0.75 -7.57
CA CYS A 80 -4.15 -0.17 -8.79
C CYS A 80 -3.54 -0.80 -10.04
N LYS A 81 -2.24 -1.06 -10.06
CA LYS A 81 -1.56 -1.72 -11.19
C LYS A 81 -1.94 -3.18 -11.39
N ILE A 82 -2.39 -3.87 -10.35
CA ILE A 82 -2.80 -5.27 -10.41
C ILE A 82 -4.27 -5.41 -10.86
N VAL A 83 -5.20 -4.65 -10.27
CA VAL A 83 -6.64 -4.90 -10.45
C VAL A 83 -7.35 -3.94 -11.41
N HIS A 84 -6.76 -2.78 -11.75
CA HIS A 84 -7.35 -1.87 -12.73
C HIS A 84 -6.85 -2.18 -14.14
N THR A 85 -7.56 -3.07 -14.82
CA THR A 85 -7.33 -3.47 -16.22
C THR A 85 -8.04 -2.59 -17.25
N LYS A 86 -8.91 -1.68 -16.80
CA LYS A 86 -9.65 -0.76 -17.68
C LYS A 86 -9.15 0.65 -17.40
N GLY A 87 -8.57 1.28 -18.43
CA GLY A 87 -8.08 2.65 -18.41
C GLY A 87 -9.19 3.69 -18.23
N GLU A 88 -9.82 3.69 -17.06
CA GLU A 88 -10.76 4.72 -16.60
C GLU A 88 -10.12 5.64 -15.55
N SER A 89 -8.80 5.79 -15.58
CA SER A 89 -8.16 7.00 -15.06
C SER A 89 -8.26 8.05 -16.16
N SER A 90 -9.06 9.10 -15.93
CA SER A 90 -9.09 10.30 -16.77
C SER A 90 -7.76 11.08 -16.77
N GLU A 91 -6.71 10.53 -16.15
CA GLU A 91 -5.37 11.09 -16.05
C GLU A 91 -4.34 9.93 -16.11
N GLY A 92 -3.82 9.66 -17.32
CA GLY A 92 -2.63 8.82 -17.51
C GLY A 92 -2.90 7.32 -17.72
N GLU A 93 -2.13 6.74 -18.64
CA GLU A 93 -1.96 5.29 -18.85
C GLU A 93 -1.47 4.65 -17.55
N VAL A 94 -2.32 3.87 -16.87
CA VAL A 94 -1.86 3.02 -15.76
C VAL A 94 -1.12 1.83 -16.39
N GLU A 95 0.20 1.83 -16.28
CA GLU A 95 1.05 0.71 -16.66
C GLU A 95 0.67 -0.52 -15.81
N LEU A 96 0.02 -1.49 -16.46
CA LEU A 96 -0.46 -2.73 -15.84
C LEU A 96 0.70 -3.62 -15.41
N LEU A 97 0.60 -4.19 -14.21
CA LEU A 97 1.52 -5.21 -13.75
C LEU A 97 1.09 -6.57 -14.31
N LEU A 98 1.87 -7.12 -15.24
CA LEU A 98 1.58 -8.39 -15.89
C LEU A 98 2.24 -9.57 -15.17
N PRO A 99 1.61 -10.77 -15.16
CA PRO A 99 2.25 -11.97 -14.65
C PRO A 99 3.59 -12.24 -15.36
N PHE A 100 4.62 -12.57 -14.58
CA PHE A 100 5.98 -12.88 -15.08
C PHE A 100 6.68 -11.73 -15.82
N SER A 101 6.24 -10.49 -15.64
CA SER A 101 6.99 -9.32 -16.12
C SER A 101 8.19 -9.04 -15.22
N LYS A 102 9.14 -8.23 -15.71
CA LYS A 102 10.31 -7.81 -14.91
C LYS A 102 9.89 -7.02 -13.67
N GLU A 103 8.82 -6.25 -13.78
CA GLU A 103 8.25 -5.47 -12.70
C GLU A 103 7.61 -6.39 -11.64
N ALA A 104 7.01 -7.51 -12.06
CA ALA A 104 6.49 -8.50 -11.12
C ALA A 104 7.61 -9.19 -10.31
N GLU A 105 8.81 -9.35 -10.88
CA GLU A 105 9.99 -9.88 -10.16
C GLU A 105 10.48 -8.92 -9.06
N LEU A 106 10.18 -7.62 -9.16
CA LEU A 106 10.56 -6.61 -8.17
C LEU A 106 9.65 -6.58 -6.93
N LEU A 107 8.48 -7.24 -6.97
CA LEU A 107 7.48 -7.19 -5.90
C LEU A 107 7.88 -7.94 -4.62
N PHE A 108 9.06 -8.55 -4.56
CA PHE A 108 9.47 -9.35 -3.41
C PHE A 108 9.35 -8.59 -2.08
N PHE A 109 9.98 -7.41 -1.98
CA PHE A 109 9.93 -6.59 -0.76
C PHE A 109 8.55 -5.96 -0.52
N ASP A 110 7.81 -5.65 -1.60
CA ASP A 110 6.43 -5.18 -1.49
C ASP A 110 5.51 -6.25 -0.88
N ILE A 111 5.68 -7.51 -1.27
CA ILE A 111 4.95 -8.65 -0.71
C ILE A 111 5.30 -8.83 0.77
N GLU A 112 6.58 -8.74 1.16
CA GLU A 112 6.97 -8.79 2.57
C GLU A 112 6.30 -7.68 3.40
N LEU A 113 6.29 -6.46 2.87
CA LEU A 113 5.64 -5.31 3.50
C LEU A 113 4.13 -5.54 3.63
N MET A 114 3.46 -6.03 2.59
CA MET A 114 2.03 -6.36 2.64
C MET A 114 1.75 -7.45 3.67
N GLN A 115 2.59 -8.50 3.75
CA GLN A 115 2.46 -9.54 4.77
C GLN A 115 2.69 -8.99 6.19
N TYR A 116 3.65 -8.09 6.38
CA TYR A 116 3.86 -7.41 7.65
C TYR A 116 2.64 -6.59 8.07
N VAL A 117 2.13 -5.73 7.19
CA VAL A 117 0.95 -4.90 7.45
C VAL A 117 -0.27 -5.78 7.74
N ALA A 118 -0.51 -6.82 6.93
CA ALA A 118 -1.62 -7.74 7.13
C ALA A 118 -1.55 -8.45 8.50
N ARG A 119 -0.35 -8.90 8.92
CA ARG A 119 -0.15 -9.49 10.25
C ARG A 119 -0.48 -8.49 11.37
N LYS A 120 -0.01 -7.25 11.28
CA LYS A 120 -0.32 -6.21 12.27
C LYS A 120 -1.82 -5.90 12.33
N VAL A 121 -2.50 -5.84 11.19
CA VAL A 121 -3.96 -5.68 11.13
C VAL A 121 -4.70 -6.86 11.79
N LEU A 122 -4.31 -8.10 11.45
CA LEU A 122 -4.93 -9.30 12.06
C LEU A 122 -4.72 -9.36 13.57
N ILE A 123 -3.53 -9.00 14.06
CA ILE A 123 -3.24 -8.94 15.50
C ILE A 123 -4.08 -7.85 16.17
N ALA A 124 -4.15 -6.65 15.58
CA ALA A 124 -4.92 -5.54 16.12
C ALA A 124 -6.43 -5.80 16.15
N ALA A 125 -6.94 -6.56 15.17
CA ALA A 125 -8.34 -6.98 15.11
C ALA A 125 -8.64 -8.25 15.94
N GLY A 126 -7.61 -8.94 16.42
CA GLY A 126 -7.72 -10.18 17.18
C GLY A 126 -8.10 -9.94 18.64
N ALA A 127 -8.73 -10.94 19.25
CA ALA A 127 -8.98 -10.98 20.68
C ALA A 127 -8.34 -12.25 21.27
N PRO A 128 -7.88 -12.22 22.54
CA PRO A 128 -7.42 -13.43 23.22
C PRO A 128 -8.51 -14.51 23.18
N LEU A 129 -8.09 -15.75 22.96
CA LEU A 129 -8.99 -16.89 23.05
C LEU A 129 -9.34 -17.11 24.52
N SER A 130 -10.59 -16.80 24.88
CA SER A 130 -11.14 -17.21 26.17
C SER A 130 -11.49 -18.70 26.09
N LEU A 131 -10.65 -19.54 26.68
CA LEU A 131 -10.89 -20.99 26.85
C LEU A 131 -11.54 -21.27 28.21
#